data_AF-A0A8H5H7F7-F1
#
_entry.id   AF-A0A8H5H7F7-F1
#
_cell.length_a   1.000
_cell.length_b   1.000
_cell.length_c   1.000
_cell.angle_alpha   90.00
_cell.angle_beta   90.00
_cell.angle_gamma   90.00
#
_symmetry.space_group_name_H-M   'P 1'
#
loop_
_entity.id
_entity.type
_entity.pdbx_description
1 polymer ?
#
loop_
_entity_poly.entity_id
_entity_poly.type
_entity_poly.pdbx_seq_one_letter_code
_entity_poly.pdbx_strand_id
1 'polypeptide(L)'
;MAAATADERYELITRRLQEVLGGDSIKAILAEGRSPKAYWGTAPTGRPHIGYFVPLAKIADFLRADVEYRHLDVHAFLDNLKAPLELVAHRTKYYKHLLLAVFTSLGIPTSKLHFVEGSSYQLTREYNLDNYKLCATVTEHDAKKAGAEVVKQVDSALLSGLLYPGLQALDEQYLDVDFQFGGVDQRKIFTFAELYLPRLGYRKRAHLMNAMVPGLAGGKMSSSDPNSKIDFLDAPEVVRKKLKLAFCEEGNVEENGVLSFVEAVLIPISELRAARLTGDVLLEHGTGAQKPFVAAGAPEGTVFSIERDEKFGGSTHYKSFEDMKLDFAAKALHPKDLKTAVANGIIDLLAPIRKAFEENEEWQNIEKLAYPDLNAKPEKKKKKEKVYHPPPPGKGKNAKPVLDGAAAPVDGSAPEVAHAAAEAAKQQPEATS
;
A
#
# COMPACT_ATOMS: atom_id res chain seq x y z
N MET A 1 11.79 -26.38 22.03
CA MET A 1 12.92 -25.43 21.93
C MET A 1 12.49 -24.12 22.58
N ALA A 2 13.43 -23.37 23.18
CA ALA A 2 13.12 -22.21 24.01
C ALA A 2 12.47 -21.09 23.19
N ALA A 3 11.42 -20.47 23.72
CA ALA A 3 10.83 -19.25 23.17
C ALA A 3 11.85 -18.11 23.25
N ALA A 4 11.84 -17.20 22.27
CA ALA A 4 12.69 -16.01 22.30
C ALA A 4 12.49 -15.24 23.60
N THR A 5 13.59 -14.80 24.20
CA THR A 5 13.60 -14.01 25.44
C THR A 5 12.93 -12.64 25.22
N ALA A 6 12.54 -11.99 26.32
CA ALA A 6 11.95 -10.65 26.24
C ALA A 6 12.89 -9.65 25.52
N ASP A 7 14.19 -9.74 25.76
CA ASP A 7 15.19 -8.88 25.12
C ASP A 7 15.34 -9.15 23.62
N GLU A 8 15.37 -10.42 23.20
CA GLU A 8 15.40 -10.80 21.78
C GLU A 8 14.14 -10.34 21.04
N ARG A 9 12.97 -10.45 21.69
CA ARG A 9 11.70 -9.94 21.15
C ARG A 9 11.72 -8.42 21.03
N TYR A 10 12.21 -7.72 22.05
CA TYR A 10 12.33 -6.26 22.01
C TYR A 10 13.26 -5.82 20.88
N GLU A 11 14.41 -6.46 20.72
CA GLU A 11 15.35 -6.18 19.63
C GLU A 11 14.72 -6.42 18.26
N LEU A 12 13.97 -7.51 18.07
CA LEU A 12 13.21 -7.73 16.83
C LEU A 12 12.17 -6.62 16.59
N ILE A 13 11.49 -6.14 17.64
CA ILE A 13 10.51 -5.06 17.53
C ILE A 13 11.22 -3.75 17.12
N THR A 14 12.35 -3.40 17.73
CA THR A 14 12.97 -2.08 17.56
C THR A 14 14.05 -1.99 16.50
N ARG A 15 14.61 -3.12 16.03
CA ARG A 15 15.68 -3.10 15.02
C ARG A 15 15.25 -2.40 13.74
N ARG A 16 16.19 -1.65 13.16
CA ARG A 16 16.06 -0.92 11.88
C ARG A 16 14.97 0.17 11.88
N LEU A 17 14.52 0.59 13.06
CA LEU A 17 13.70 1.79 13.21
C LEU A 17 14.60 3.01 13.31
N GLN A 18 14.13 4.13 12.77
CA GLN A 18 14.81 5.42 12.91
C GLN A 18 14.58 6.01 14.30
N GLU A 19 13.39 5.81 14.87
CA GLU A 19 13.02 6.36 16.17
C GLU A 19 12.00 5.47 16.89
N VAL A 20 12.13 5.39 18.21
CA VAL A 20 11.22 4.66 19.10
C VAL A 20 10.85 5.59 20.27
N LEU A 21 9.56 5.90 20.38
CA LEU A 21 9.00 6.63 21.52
C LEU A 21 8.25 5.64 22.43
N GLY A 22 8.43 5.76 23.74
CA GLY A 22 7.74 4.89 24.71
C GLY A 22 8.26 3.44 24.76
N GLY A 23 9.50 3.17 24.34
CA GLY A 23 10.06 1.80 24.33
C GLY A 23 9.99 1.06 25.68
N ASP A 24 10.04 1.78 26.80
CA ASP A 24 9.93 1.19 28.14
C ASP A 24 8.58 0.53 28.40
N SER A 25 7.48 1.03 27.82
CA SER A 25 6.17 0.36 27.97
C SER A 25 6.14 -0.98 27.24
N ILE A 26 6.83 -1.09 26.11
CA ILE A 26 6.96 -2.36 25.38
C ILE A 26 7.81 -3.35 26.19
N LYS A 27 8.92 -2.89 26.76
CA LYS A 27 9.75 -3.72 27.67
C LYS A 27 8.94 -4.24 28.85
N ALA A 28 8.13 -3.38 29.48
CA ALA A 28 7.27 -3.78 30.60
C ALA A 28 6.27 -4.89 30.19
N ILE A 29 5.60 -4.73 29.05
CA ILE A 29 4.66 -5.75 28.52
C ILE A 29 5.38 -7.08 28.27
N LEU A 30 6.58 -7.04 27.68
CA LEU A 30 7.37 -8.25 27.42
C LEU A 30 7.86 -8.91 28.71
N ALA A 31 8.23 -8.12 29.72
CA ALA A 31 8.65 -8.61 31.04
C ALA A 31 7.49 -9.29 31.80
N GLU A 32 6.25 -8.85 31.57
CA GLU A 32 5.04 -9.51 32.07
C GLU A 32 4.70 -10.82 31.33
N GLY A 33 5.46 -11.18 30.28
CA GLY A 33 5.22 -12.36 29.45
C GLY A 33 4.04 -12.21 28.49
N ARG A 34 3.54 -11.00 28.29
CA ARG A 34 2.44 -10.70 27.36
C ARG A 34 2.94 -10.45 25.94
N SER A 35 2.05 -10.65 24.97
CA SER A 35 2.22 -10.27 23.58
C SER A 35 1.82 -8.80 23.39
N PRO A 36 2.73 -7.91 22.94
CA PRO A 36 2.36 -6.53 22.62
C PRO A 36 1.34 -6.48 21.49
N LYS A 37 0.44 -5.50 21.53
CA LYS A 37 -0.54 -5.24 20.45
C LYS A 37 -0.11 -4.04 19.63
N ALA A 38 -0.05 -4.20 18.31
CA ALA A 38 0.37 -3.16 17.38
C ALA A 38 -0.68 -2.88 16.32
N TYR A 39 -0.69 -1.66 15.79
CA TYR A 39 -1.30 -1.42 14.48
C TYR A 39 -0.41 -0.61 13.55
N TRP A 40 -0.63 -0.83 12.26
CA TRP A 40 -0.17 0.05 11.19
C TRP A 40 -1.35 0.36 10.29
N GLY A 41 -1.61 1.65 10.14
CA GLY A 41 -2.65 2.16 9.27
C GLY A 41 -2.08 2.45 7.89
N THR A 42 -2.77 2.00 6.85
CA THR A 42 -2.52 2.44 5.47
C THR A 42 -3.79 3.03 4.89
N ALA A 43 -3.68 4.16 4.19
CA ALA A 43 -4.82 4.73 3.50
C ALA A 43 -4.95 4.08 2.10
N PRO A 44 -6.04 3.36 1.79
CA PRO A 44 -6.27 2.73 0.48
C PRO A 44 -6.56 3.78 -0.61
N THR A 45 -5.50 4.46 -1.04
CA THR A 45 -5.54 5.54 -2.02
C THR A 45 -4.94 5.07 -3.34
N GLY A 46 -3.66 5.31 -3.61
CA GLY A 46 -2.99 4.82 -4.82
C GLY A 46 -2.74 3.31 -4.80
N ARG A 47 -2.32 2.76 -5.95
CA ARG A 47 -1.75 1.41 -6.01
C ARG A 47 -0.48 1.35 -5.14
N PRO A 48 -0.39 0.40 -4.18
CA PRO A 48 0.85 0.12 -3.46
C PRO A 48 2.00 -0.15 -4.41
N HIS A 49 3.20 0.26 -4.02
CA HIS A 49 4.44 0.05 -4.77
C HIS A 49 5.47 -0.64 -3.88
N ILE A 50 6.59 -1.07 -4.45
CA ILE A 50 7.63 -1.82 -3.72
C ILE A 50 8.16 -1.13 -2.46
N GLY A 51 8.02 0.19 -2.33
CA GLY A 51 8.28 0.92 -1.08
C GLY A 51 7.50 0.39 0.13
N TYR A 52 6.36 -0.26 -0.08
CA TYR A 52 5.60 -0.96 0.98
C TYR A 52 6.38 -2.14 1.56
N PHE A 53 7.39 -2.70 0.89
CA PHE A 53 8.20 -3.75 1.51
C PHE A 53 8.94 -3.26 2.76
N VAL A 54 9.21 -1.95 2.90
CA VAL A 54 9.87 -1.39 4.09
C VAL A 54 9.01 -1.60 5.34
N PRO A 55 7.76 -1.09 5.42
CA PRO A 55 6.90 -1.39 6.56
C PRO A 55 6.55 -2.89 6.66
N LEU A 56 6.39 -3.60 5.55
CA LEU A 56 6.05 -5.03 5.59
C LEU A 56 7.17 -5.92 6.15
N ALA A 57 8.44 -5.61 5.86
CA ALA A 57 9.58 -6.28 6.47
C ALA A 57 9.63 -6.03 7.99
N LYS A 58 9.21 -4.84 8.45
CA LYS A 58 9.11 -4.54 9.88
C LYS A 58 7.94 -5.29 10.55
N ILE A 59 6.80 -5.39 9.87
CA ILE A 59 5.64 -6.18 10.34
C ILE A 59 6.00 -7.67 10.44
N ALA A 60 6.86 -8.17 9.55
CA ALA A 60 7.41 -9.52 9.66
C ALA A 60 8.14 -9.73 11.00
N ASP A 61 8.96 -8.77 11.42
CA ASP A 61 9.65 -8.85 12.70
C ASP A 61 8.68 -8.77 13.89
N PHE A 62 7.62 -7.95 13.80
CA PHE A 62 6.58 -7.91 14.84
C PHE A 62 5.90 -9.27 15.01
N LEU A 63 5.49 -9.90 13.91
CA LEU A 63 4.83 -11.21 13.96
C LEU A 63 5.77 -12.30 14.50
N ARG A 64 7.06 -12.24 14.18
CA ARG A 64 8.11 -13.12 14.77
C ARG A 64 8.34 -12.84 16.26
N ALA A 65 8.27 -11.58 16.67
CA ALA A 65 8.35 -11.19 18.08
C ALA A 65 7.05 -11.45 18.86
N ASP A 66 6.10 -12.19 18.27
CA ASP A 66 4.81 -12.52 18.89
C ASP A 66 4.02 -11.25 19.27
N VAL A 67 3.92 -10.32 18.32
CA VAL A 67 3.06 -9.13 18.40
C VAL A 67 1.73 -9.44 17.72
N GLU A 68 0.62 -9.12 18.38
CA GLU A 68 -0.70 -9.11 17.73
C GLU A 68 -0.80 -7.89 16.83
N TYR A 69 -0.97 -8.10 15.53
CA TYR A 69 -0.90 -7.01 14.56
C TYR A 69 -2.25 -6.74 13.90
N ARG A 70 -2.70 -5.49 13.99
CA ARG A 70 -3.93 -4.99 13.35
C ARG A 70 -3.58 -4.13 12.15
N HIS A 71 -4.07 -4.51 10.98
CA HIS A 71 -4.01 -3.71 9.78
C HIS A 71 -5.30 -2.89 9.65
N LEU A 72 -5.18 -1.57 9.56
CA LEU A 72 -6.32 -0.67 9.43
C LEU A 72 -6.32 -0.01 8.05
N ASP A 73 -7.47 -0.02 7.37
CA ASP A 73 -7.71 0.91 6.26
C ASP A 73 -8.08 2.29 6.82
N VAL A 74 -7.09 3.19 6.81
CA VAL A 74 -7.28 4.54 7.37
C VAL A 74 -8.02 5.40 6.36
N HIS A 75 -8.78 6.36 6.89
CA HIS A 75 -9.53 7.48 6.32
C HIS A 75 -9.15 8.00 4.91
N ALA A 76 -9.09 7.13 3.90
CA ALA A 76 -8.72 7.50 2.53
C ALA A 76 -9.68 8.53 1.93
N PHE A 77 -10.92 8.56 2.44
CA PHE A 77 -11.91 9.58 2.09
C PHE A 77 -11.65 10.94 2.73
N LEU A 78 -11.04 11.01 3.94
CA LEU A 78 -10.75 12.28 4.64
C LEU A 78 -9.47 12.96 4.15
N ASP A 79 -8.53 12.21 3.57
CA ASP A 79 -7.36 12.77 2.89
C ASP A 79 -7.74 13.36 1.52
N ASN A 80 -8.45 14.49 1.58
CA ASN A 80 -8.80 15.34 0.45
C ASN A 80 -9.56 14.62 -0.68
N LEU A 81 -10.46 13.70 -0.34
CA LEU A 81 -11.29 12.96 -1.29
C LEU A 81 -10.48 12.33 -2.44
N LYS A 82 -9.28 11.79 -2.16
CA LYS A 82 -8.48 11.06 -3.17
C LYS A 82 -9.25 9.92 -3.85
N ALA A 83 -10.33 9.43 -3.23
CA ALA A 83 -11.27 8.49 -3.79
C ALA A 83 -12.69 8.64 -3.20
N PRO A 84 -13.74 8.43 -4.01
CA PRO A 84 -15.10 8.21 -3.51
C PRO A 84 -15.17 7.00 -2.56
N LEU A 85 -16.12 6.99 -1.62
CA LEU A 85 -16.27 5.91 -0.63
C LEU A 85 -16.42 4.52 -1.25
N GLU A 86 -17.18 4.40 -2.35
CA GLU A 86 -17.32 3.13 -3.08
C GLU A 86 -15.98 2.63 -3.65
N LEU A 87 -15.18 3.56 -4.19
CA LEU A 87 -13.86 3.25 -4.72
C LEU A 87 -12.88 2.88 -3.60
N VAL A 88 -12.97 3.55 -2.46
CA VAL A 88 -12.22 3.21 -1.24
C VAL A 88 -12.52 1.77 -0.81
N ALA A 89 -13.79 1.35 -0.81
CA ALA A 89 -14.15 -0.02 -0.44
C ALA A 89 -13.52 -1.07 -1.37
N HIS A 90 -13.50 -0.83 -2.68
CA HIS A 90 -12.80 -1.71 -3.62
C HIS A 90 -11.28 -1.71 -3.40
N ARG A 91 -10.69 -0.55 -3.12
CA ARG A 91 -9.25 -0.44 -2.81
C ARG A 91 -8.90 -1.13 -1.50
N THR A 92 -9.72 -1.04 -0.46
CA THR A 92 -9.53 -1.79 0.80
C THR A 92 -9.43 -3.29 0.53
N LYS A 93 -10.36 -3.84 -0.27
CA LYS A 93 -10.31 -5.26 -0.66
C LYS A 93 -9.04 -5.59 -1.45
N TYR A 94 -8.66 -4.74 -2.40
CA TYR A 94 -7.43 -4.93 -3.17
C TYR A 94 -6.18 -4.96 -2.25
N TYR A 95 -6.08 -4.01 -1.31
CA TYR A 95 -4.99 -3.94 -0.34
C TYR A 95 -4.94 -5.20 0.51
N LYS A 96 -6.08 -5.69 0.99
CA LYS A 96 -6.17 -6.94 1.77
C LYS A 96 -5.61 -8.13 0.99
N HIS A 97 -6.04 -8.34 -0.25
CA HIS A 97 -5.52 -9.43 -1.08
C HIS A 97 -4.01 -9.29 -1.34
N LEU A 98 -3.55 -8.08 -1.67
CA LEU A 98 -2.13 -7.83 -1.92
C LEU A 98 -1.28 -8.10 -0.68
N LEU A 99 -1.67 -7.57 0.47
CA LEU A 99 -0.94 -7.72 1.73
C LEU A 99 -0.89 -9.19 2.16
N LEU A 100 -2.00 -9.92 2.05
CA LEU A 100 -2.02 -11.37 2.30
C LEU A 100 -1.08 -12.11 1.36
N ALA A 101 -1.07 -11.79 0.06
CA ALA A 101 -0.17 -12.39 -0.90
C ALA A 101 1.31 -12.09 -0.55
N VAL A 102 1.64 -10.87 -0.12
CA VAL A 102 2.99 -10.50 0.32
C VAL A 102 3.40 -11.28 1.56
N PHE A 103 2.62 -11.27 2.65
CA PHE A 103 2.97 -11.98 3.87
C PHE A 103 3.12 -13.49 3.64
N THR A 104 2.20 -14.08 2.86
CA THR A 104 2.27 -15.48 2.44
C THR A 104 3.54 -15.74 1.61
N SER A 105 3.90 -14.83 0.71
CA SER A 105 5.14 -14.95 -0.08
C SER A 105 6.41 -14.87 0.77
N LEU A 106 6.34 -14.27 1.96
CA LEU A 106 7.47 -14.17 2.87
C LEU A 106 7.50 -15.32 3.89
N GLY A 107 6.49 -16.19 3.91
CA GLY A 107 6.36 -17.24 4.92
C GLY A 107 6.09 -16.67 6.32
N ILE A 108 5.40 -15.54 6.39
CA ILE A 108 5.06 -14.89 7.65
C ILE A 108 3.70 -15.42 8.12
N PRO A 109 3.58 -15.87 9.38
CA PRO A 109 2.32 -16.39 9.90
C PRO A 109 1.22 -15.32 9.86
N THR A 110 0.17 -15.60 9.09
CA THR A 110 -0.98 -14.69 8.94
C THR A 110 -2.06 -14.93 9.99
N SER A 111 -1.93 -15.97 10.84
CA SER A 111 -2.88 -16.29 11.92
C SER A 111 -3.03 -15.18 12.97
N LYS A 112 -2.00 -14.34 13.14
CA LYS A 112 -1.98 -13.18 14.07
C LYS A 112 -2.15 -11.84 13.36
N LEU A 113 -2.40 -11.86 12.05
CA LEU A 113 -2.66 -10.69 11.24
C LEU A 113 -4.18 -10.45 11.20
N HIS A 114 -4.62 -9.37 11.83
CA HIS A 114 -6.02 -8.98 11.89
C HIS A 114 -6.27 -7.79 10.96
N PHE A 115 -7.07 -7.97 9.92
CA PHE A 115 -7.54 -6.85 9.10
C PHE A 115 -8.79 -6.25 9.75
N VAL A 116 -8.72 -4.97 10.09
CA VAL A 116 -9.83 -4.21 10.65
C VAL A 116 -10.19 -3.10 9.67
N GLU A 117 -11.46 -3.03 9.31
CA GLU A 117 -11.95 -1.93 8.47
C GLU A 117 -12.29 -0.73 9.38
N GLY A 118 -11.75 0.46 9.13
CA GLY A 118 -12.01 1.66 9.93
C GLY A 118 -13.50 2.01 9.97
N SER A 119 -14.20 1.82 8.85
CA SER A 119 -15.65 1.98 8.75
C SER A 119 -16.44 1.10 9.73
N SER A 120 -15.86 0.00 10.23
CA SER A 120 -16.52 -0.91 11.17
C SER A 120 -16.70 -0.34 12.59
N TYR A 121 -15.92 0.67 12.98
CA TYR A 121 -15.99 1.27 14.32
C TYR A 121 -15.96 2.81 14.33
N GLN A 122 -15.35 3.46 13.33
CA GLN A 122 -15.17 4.92 13.30
C GLN A 122 -16.50 5.69 13.13
N LEU A 123 -17.57 5.00 12.74
CA LEU A 123 -18.92 5.56 12.63
C LEU A 123 -19.80 5.28 13.85
N THR A 124 -19.27 4.59 14.87
CA THR A 124 -20.02 4.30 16.10
C THR A 124 -20.27 5.57 16.91
N ARG A 125 -21.29 5.51 17.77
CA ARG A 125 -21.66 6.63 18.65
C ARG A 125 -20.52 7.00 19.59
N GLU A 126 -19.86 5.99 20.15
CA GLU A 126 -18.78 6.13 21.12
C GLU A 126 -17.59 6.84 20.48
N TYR A 127 -17.15 6.38 19.31
CA TYR A 127 -16.03 6.97 18.58
C TYR A 127 -16.31 8.43 18.19
N ASN A 128 -17.51 8.71 17.69
CA ASN A 128 -17.88 10.08 17.31
C ASN A 128 -18.00 11.01 18.52
N LEU A 129 -18.46 10.51 19.67
CA LEU A 129 -18.48 11.30 20.90
C LEU A 129 -17.06 11.68 21.34
N ASP A 130 -16.10 10.77 21.25
CA ASP A 130 -14.70 11.09 21.54
C ASP A 130 -14.07 12.03 20.50
N ASN A 131 -14.44 11.89 19.23
CA ASN A 131 -14.06 12.85 18.19
C ASN A 131 -14.58 14.26 18.52
N TYR A 132 -15.83 14.40 18.98
CA TYR A 132 -16.35 15.69 19.42
C TYR A 132 -15.61 16.23 20.65
N LYS A 133 -15.20 15.38 21.61
CA LYS A 133 -14.36 15.81 22.73
C LYS A 133 -12.98 16.29 22.27
N LEU A 134 -12.38 15.63 21.28
CA LEU A 134 -11.15 16.11 20.66
C LEU A 134 -11.36 17.46 19.99
N CYS A 135 -12.41 17.63 19.19
CA CYS A 135 -12.75 18.92 18.57
C CYS A 135 -12.95 20.05 19.60
N ALA A 136 -13.42 19.73 20.81
CA ALA A 136 -13.59 20.69 21.90
C ALA A 136 -12.30 21.02 22.67
N THR A 137 -11.20 20.28 22.46
CA THR A 137 -9.95 20.40 23.25
C THR A 137 -8.70 20.67 22.41
N VAL A 138 -8.71 20.28 21.14
CA VAL A 138 -7.63 20.46 20.19
C VAL A 138 -7.76 21.84 19.54
N THR A 139 -6.65 22.58 19.48
CA THR A 139 -6.64 23.86 18.76
C THR A 139 -6.50 23.63 17.25
N GLU A 140 -7.03 24.54 16.44
CA GLU A 140 -6.82 24.50 14.97
C GLU A 140 -5.33 24.47 14.62
N HIS A 141 -4.53 25.27 15.33
CA HIS A 141 -3.08 25.32 15.16
C HIS A 141 -2.43 23.95 15.35
N ASP A 142 -2.78 23.24 16.43
CA ASP A 142 -2.15 21.96 16.75
C ASP A 142 -2.60 20.86 15.80
N ALA A 143 -3.87 20.84 15.41
CA ALA A 143 -4.38 19.94 14.37
C ALA A 143 -3.66 20.14 13.03
N LYS A 144 -3.54 21.40 12.58
CA LYS A 144 -2.85 21.75 11.33
C LYS A 144 -1.38 21.37 11.39
N LYS A 145 -0.71 21.65 12.51
CA LYS A 145 0.69 21.28 12.73
C LYS A 145 0.88 19.76 12.70
N ALA A 146 -0.01 19.00 13.34
CA ALA A 146 0.07 17.55 13.41
C ALA A 146 -0.03 16.90 12.01
N GLY A 147 -0.96 17.38 11.17
CA GLY A 147 -1.19 16.84 9.82
C GLY A 147 -0.24 17.34 8.73
N ALA A 148 0.70 18.24 9.02
CA ALA A 148 1.44 19.00 8.00
C ALA A 148 2.27 18.17 7.01
N GLU A 149 2.76 16.99 7.43
CA GLU A 149 3.60 16.11 6.59
C GLU A 149 2.82 14.94 5.96
N VAL A 150 1.57 14.76 6.38
CA VAL A 150 0.76 13.57 6.06
C VAL A 150 -0.43 13.95 5.19
N VAL A 151 -1.18 14.98 5.62
CA VAL A 151 -2.33 15.48 4.89
C VAL A 151 -1.86 16.34 3.73
N LYS A 152 -2.51 16.20 2.57
CA LYS A 152 -2.21 17.01 1.39
C LYS A 152 -2.41 18.50 1.70
N GLN A 153 -1.36 19.29 1.54
CA GLN A 153 -1.43 20.74 1.67
C GLN A 153 -2.06 21.36 0.41
N VAL A 154 -3.07 22.19 0.61
CA VAL A 154 -3.78 22.93 -0.45
C VAL A 154 -4.09 24.35 0.06
N ASP A 155 -4.20 25.31 -0.86
CA ASP A 155 -4.39 26.73 -0.51
C ASP A 155 -5.64 26.98 0.33
N SER A 156 -6.72 26.26 0.01
CA SER A 156 -7.98 26.26 0.76
C SER A 156 -8.17 24.90 1.43
N ALA A 157 -7.50 24.72 2.57
CA ALA A 157 -7.54 23.47 3.32
C ALA A 157 -8.97 23.11 3.76
N LEU A 158 -9.37 21.86 3.53
CA LEU A 158 -10.66 21.33 3.97
C LEU A 158 -10.61 21.01 5.47
N LEU A 159 -11.77 21.10 6.14
CA LEU A 159 -11.92 20.71 7.54
C LEU A 159 -11.49 19.25 7.79
N SER A 160 -11.66 18.37 6.81
CA SER A 160 -11.24 16.96 6.92
C SER A 160 -9.75 16.80 7.25
N GLY A 161 -8.91 17.71 6.76
CA GLY A 161 -7.47 17.70 7.05
C GLY A 161 -7.14 18.03 8.50
N LEU A 162 -7.99 18.82 9.17
CA LEU A 162 -7.85 19.15 10.59
C LEU A 162 -8.38 18.03 11.49
N LEU A 163 -9.38 17.27 11.03
CA LEU A 163 -9.91 16.13 11.79
C LEU A 163 -8.97 14.92 11.75
N TYR A 164 -8.20 14.76 10.66
CA TYR A 164 -7.40 13.56 10.41
C TYR A 164 -6.48 13.15 11.57
N PRO A 165 -5.66 14.02 12.18
CA PRO A 165 -4.76 13.61 13.27
C PRO A 165 -5.51 13.13 14.51
N GLY A 166 -6.66 13.74 14.81
CA GLY A 166 -7.50 13.37 15.95
C GLY A 166 -8.09 11.98 15.79
N LEU A 167 -8.60 11.69 14.60
CA LEU A 167 -9.18 10.39 14.28
C LEU A 167 -8.11 9.27 14.28
N GLN A 168 -6.93 9.53 13.70
CA GLN A 168 -5.81 8.58 13.78
C GLN A 168 -5.37 8.32 15.22
N ALA A 169 -5.37 9.34 16.09
CA ALA A 169 -5.07 9.16 17.52
C ALA A 169 -6.14 8.30 18.22
N LEU A 170 -7.43 8.50 17.93
CA LEU A 170 -8.50 7.67 18.52
C LEU A 170 -8.39 6.21 18.09
N ASP A 171 -7.89 5.93 16.89
CA ASP A 171 -7.70 4.55 16.42
C ASP A 171 -6.81 3.74 17.38
N GLU A 172 -5.81 4.35 18.03
CA GLU A 172 -4.99 3.67 19.07
C GLU A 172 -5.84 3.14 20.23
N GLN A 173 -6.85 3.89 20.63
CA GLN A 173 -7.75 3.53 21.71
C GLN A 173 -8.75 2.47 21.27
N TYR A 174 -9.42 2.68 20.14
CA TYR A 174 -10.50 1.81 19.67
C TYR A 174 -10.00 0.50 19.09
N LEU A 175 -8.76 0.45 18.60
CA LEU A 175 -8.09 -0.80 18.26
C LEU A 175 -7.47 -1.52 19.46
N ASP A 176 -7.51 -0.95 20.66
CA ASP A 176 -6.87 -1.50 21.87
C ASP A 176 -5.43 -1.97 21.62
N VAL A 177 -4.58 -1.04 21.20
CA VAL A 177 -3.15 -1.31 20.94
C VAL A 177 -2.26 -0.74 22.04
N ASP A 178 -1.07 -1.30 22.14
CA ASP A 178 0.02 -0.85 23.01
C ASP A 178 1.00 0.07 22.26
N PHE A 179 1.14 -0.11 20.94
CA PHE A 179 1.94 0.78 20.11
C PHE A 179 1.40 0.96 18.68
N GLN A 180 1.71 2.12 18.09
CA GLN A 180 1.49 2.38 16.67
C GLN A 180 2.81 2.33 15.91
N PHE A 181 2.77 1.74 14.71
CA PHE A 181 3.90 1.72 13.77
C PHE A 181 3.58 2.56 12.53
N GLY A 182 4.56 3.31 12.03
CA GLY A 182 4.48 4.07 10.78
C GLY A 182 5.83 4.64 10.34
N GLY A 183 5.85 5.46 9.30
CA GLY A 183 7.05 6.19 8.88
C GLY A 183 7.34 7.37 9.82
N VAL A 184 8.58 7.88 9.79
CA VAL A 184 8.93 9.12 10.53
C VAL A 184 8.15 10.35 10.08
N ASP A 185 7.54 10.34 8.89
CA ASP A 185 6.62 11.39 8.45
C ASP A 185 5.32 11.45 9.29
N GLN A 186 5.01 10.38 10.04
CA GLN A 186 3.87 10.32 10.96
C GLN A 186 4.19 10.91 12.35
N ARG A 187 5.45 11.26 12.64
CA ARG A 187 5.92 11.66 13.99
C ARG A 187 5.08 12.76 14.64
N LYS A 188 4.62 13.73 13.84
CA LYS A 188 3.79 14.85 14.33
C LYS A 188 2.40 14.40 14.76
N ILE A 189 1.83 13.38 14.11
CA ILE A 189 0.55 12.78 14.52
C ILE A 189 0.76 11.91 15.77
N PHE A 190 1.85 11.15 15.83
CA PHE A 190 2.18 10.31 17.00
C PHE A 190 2.37 11.15 18.26
N THR A 191 3.14 12.23 18.18
CA THR A 191 3.34 13.15 19.31
C THR A 191 2.07 13.93 19.66
N PHE A 192 1.19 14.17 18.69
CA PHE A 192 -0.16 14.69 18.94
C PHE A 192 -1.00 13.68 19.75
N ALA A 193 -0.98 12.40 19.40
CA ALA A 193 -1.71 11.35 20.14
C ALA A 193 -1.22 11.23 21.59
N GLU A 194 0.11 11.25 21.81
CA GLU A 194 0.69 11.24 23.17
C GLU A 194 0.24 12.42 24.04
N LEU A 195 -0.06 13.57 23.42
CA LEU A 195 -0.50 14.77 24.12
C LEU A 195 -2.00 14.75 24.43
N TYR A 196 -2.83 14.34 23.46
CA TYR A 196 -4.27 14.51 23.55
C TYR A 196 -5.03 13.28 24.07
N LEU A 197 -4.57 12.06 23.83
CA LEU A 197 -5.24 10.86 24.38
C LEU A 197 -5.34 10.89 25.92
N PRO A 198 -4.31 11.29 26.68
CA PRO A 198 -4.43 11.46 28.14
C PRO A 198 -5.46 12.49 28.57
N ARG A 199 -5.71 13.53 27.77
CA ARG A 199 -6.73 14.55 28.08
C ARG A 199 -8.16 14.01 27.95
N LEU A 200 -8.33 12.93 27.18
CA LEU A 200 -9.59 12.18 27.10
C LEU A 200 -9.67 11.07 28.16
N GLY A 201 -8.63 10.89 28.99
CA GLY A 201 -8.55 9.82 29.98
C GLY A 201 -7.99 8.50 29.43
N TYR A 202 -7.45 8.49 28.23
CA TYR A 202 -6.85 7.30 27.60
C TYR A 202 -5.34 7.22 27.85
N ARG A 203 -4.80 6.00 27.87
CA ARG A 203 -3.36 5.78 28.04
C ARG A 203 -2.57 6.25 26.82
N LYS A 204 -1.32 6.66 27.03
CA LYS A 204 -0.36 6.85 25.94
C LYS A 204 0.02 5.50 25.33
N ARG A 205 0.37 5.50 24.05
CA ARG A 205 0.96 4.35 23.34
C ARG A 205 2.42 4.64 23.02
N ALA A 206 3.17 3.58 22.78
CA ALA A 206 4.49 3.71 22.17
C ALA A 206 4.35 3.95 20.66
N HIS A 207 5.35 4.60 20.06
CA HIS A 207 5.36 4.94 18.63
C HIS A 207 6.67 4.52 17.99
N LEU A 208 6.56 3.65 16.98
CA LEU A 208 7.70 3.04 16.30
C LEU A 208 7.77 3.59 14.87
N MET A 209 8.91 4.16 14.50
CA MET A 209 9.03 4.90 13.24
C MET A 209 10.12 4.34 12.34
N ASN A 210 9.76 3.87 11.15
CA ASN A 210 10.74 3.46 10.14
C ASN A 210 11.31 4.67 9.38
N ALA A 211 12.55 4.53 8.92
CA ALA A 211 13.17 5.52 8.06
C ALA A 211 12.43 5.65 6.72
N MET A 212 12.49 6.85 6.13
CA MET A 212 11.99 7.09 4.79
C MET A 212 12.98 6.55 3.77
N VAL A 213 12.54 5.65 2.90
CA VAL A 213 13.37 5.12 1.82
C VAL A 213 13.14 5.96 0.56
N PRO A 214 14.21 6.50 -0.05
CA PRO A 214 14.12 7.25 -1.30
C PRO A 214 13.47 6.42 -2.42
N GLY A 215 12.77 7.11 -3.32
CA GLY A 215 12.31 6.55 -4.58
C GLY A 215 13.47 6.13 -5.46
N LEU A 216 13.22 5.20 -6.39
CA LEU A 216 14.25 4.70 -7.31
C LEU A 216 14.85 5.79 -8.21
N ALA A 217 14.12 6.86 -8.47
CA ALA A 217 14.61 7.99 -9.28
C ALA A 217 15.26 9.12 -8.44
N GLY A 218 15.45 8.93 -7.13
CA GLY A 218 15.75 10.01 -6.18
C GLY A 218 14.47 10.69 -5.67
N GLY A 219 14.51 11.26 -4.46
CA GLY A 219 13.34 11.91 -3.82
C GLY A 219 12.29 10.94 -3.25
N LYS A 220 11.02 11.37 -3.10
CA LYS A 220 9.93 10.56 -2.52
C LYS A 220 9.29 9.67 -3.59
N MET A 221 9.08 8.38 -3.31
CA MET A 221 8.34 7.48 -4.21
C MET A 221 6.88 7.93 -4.28
N SER A 222 6.41 8.38 -5.46
CA SER A 222 5.06 8.94 -5.60
C SER A 222 4.14 8.00 -6.36
N SER A 223 2.94 7.78 -5.81
CA SER A 223 1.88 7.04 -6.51
C SER A 223 1.37 7.74 -7.77
N SER A 224 1.64 9.04 -7.95
CA SER A 224 1.13 9.86 -9.07
C SER A 224 2.01 9.86 -10.31
N ASP A 225 3.28 9.44 -10.22
CA ASP A 225 4.17 9.28 -11.38
C ASP A 225 4.40 7.78 -11.65
N PRO A 226 3.80 7.22 -12.73
CA PRO A 226 3.94 5.81 -13.09
C PRO A 226 5.38 5.34 -13.35
N ASN A 227 6.29 6.23 -13.71
CA ASN A 227 7.69 5.91 -13.99
C ASN A 227 8.56 5.99 -12.74
N SER A 228 8.14 6.71 -11.71
CA SER A 228 8.88 6.87 -10.45
C SER A 228 8.81 5.67 -9.50
N LYS A 229 7.91 4.71 -9.78
CA LYS A 229 7.57 3.60 -8.87
C LYS A 229 7.50 2.26 -9.58
N ILE A 230 7.77 1.19 -8.86
CA ILE A 230 7.53 -0.19 -9.29
C ILE A 230 6.31 -0.72 -8.54
N ASP A 231 5.33 -1.20 -9.28
CA ASP A 231 4.14 -1.82 -8.73
C ASP A 231 4.42 -3.30 -8.38
N PHE A 232 3.68 -3.86 -7.44
CA PHE A 232 3.80 -5.28 -7.07
C PHE A 232 3.47 -6.22 -8.23
N LEU A 233 2.63 -5.76 -9.15
CA LEU A 233 2.18 -6.53 -10.30
C LEU A 233 2.95 -6.19 -11.59
N ASP A 234 3.99 -5.34 -11.52
CA ASP A 234 4.82 -5.04 -12.69
C ASP A 234 5.50 -6.32 -13.22
N ALA A 235 5.44 -6.51 -14.53
CA ALA A 235 6.11 -7.60 -15.21
C ALA A 235 7.65 -7.43 -15.18
N PRO A 236 8.43 -8.52 -15.29
CA PRO A 236 9.89 -8.47 -15.14
C PRO A 236 10.59 -7.45 -16.04
N GLU A 237 10.16 -7.32 -17.30
CA GLU A 237 10.70 -6.36 -18.26
C GLU A 237 10.42 -4.90 -17.85
N VAL A 238 9.28 -4.64 -17.21
CA VAL A 238 8.91 -3.32 -16.69
C VAL A 238 9.79 -2.97 -15.49
N VAL A 239 10.00 -3.91 -14.57
CA VAL A 239 10.92 -3.77 -13.43
C VAL A 239 12.32 -3.41 -13.93
N ARG A 240 12.86 -4.17 -14.89
CA ARG A 240 14.19 -3.92 -15.48
C ARG A 240 14.28 -2.55 -16.13
N LYS A 241 13.25 -2.15 -16.88
CA LYS A 241 13.20 -0.84 -17.53
C LYS A 241 13.22 0.29 -16.50
N LYS A 242 12.40 0.21 -15.45
CA LYS A 242 12.34 1.23 -14.39
C LYS A 242 13.64 1.31 -13.59
N LEU A 243 14.23 0.17 -13.21
CA LEU A 243 15.54 0.15 -12.54
C LEU A 243 16.68 0.70 -13.41
N LYS A 244 16.63 0.47 -14.73
CA LYS A 244 17.61 1.05 -15.65
C LYS A 244 17.59 2.58 -15.61
N LEU A 245 16.40 3.17 -15.53
CA LEU A 245 16.17 4.62 -15.47
C LEU A 245 16.39 5.23 -14.08
N ALA A 246 16.46 4.41 -13.03
CA ALA A 246 16.73 4.85 -11.66
C ALA A 246 18.01 5.71 -11.58
N PHE A 247 18.01 6.74 -10.74
CA PHE A 247 19.22 7.50 -10.47
C PHE A 247 20.17 6.63 -9.62
N CYS A 248 21.41 6.48 -10.07
CA CYS A 248 22.44 5.70 -9.39
C CYS A 248 23.80 6.10 -9.97
N GLU A 249 24.33 7.20 -9.45
CA GLU A 249 25.63 7.72 -9.82
C GLU A 249 26.75 6.94 -9.14
N GLU A 250 27.83 6.64 -9.86
CA GLU A 250 28.95 5.85 -9.35
C GLU A 250 29.68 6.57 -8.21
N GLY A 251 29.87 5.90 -7.08
CA GLY A 251 30.46 6.50 -5.87
C GLY A 251 29.46 7.27 -5.00
N ASN A 252 28.25 7.57 -5.50
CA ASN A 252 27.26 8.33 -4.74
C ASN A 252 26.40 7.41 -3.86
N VAL A 253 26.70 7.42 -2.56
CA VAL A 253 25.96 6.64 -1.55
C VAL A 253 24.82 7.43 -0.89
N GLU A 254 24.76 8.74 -1.12
CA GLU A 254 23.73 9.62 -0.56
C GLU A 254 22.57 9.76 -1.56
N GLU A 255 21.33 9.81 -1.06
CA GLU A 255 20.11 9.87 -1.88
C GLU A 255 19.99 8.77 -2.96
N ASN A 256 20.71 7.66 -2.78
CA ASN A 256 20.72 6.53 -3.71
C ASN A 256 19.59 5.55 -3.39
N GLY A 257 18.46 5.70 -4.08
CA GLY A 257 17.28 4.84 -3.89
C GLY A 257 17.51 3.37 -4.21
N VAL A 258 18.51 3.04 -5.03
CA VAL A 258 18.86 1.64 -5.34
C VAL A 258 19.57 0.99 -4.15
N LEU A 259 20.58 1.65 -3.58
CA LEU A 259 21.25 1.19 -2.36
C LEU A 259 20.28 1.14 -1.17
N SER A 260 19.46 2.18 -1.00
CA SER A 260 18.48 2.26 0.09
C SER A 260 17.47 1.11 0.04
N PHE A 261 17.09 0.67 -1.17
CA PHE A 261 16.20 -0.50 -1.32
C PHE A 261 16.91 -1.82 -0.98
N VAL A 262 18.22 -1.93 -1.24
CA VAL A 262 19.00 -3.09 -0.80
C VAL A 262 19.00 -3.17 0.73
N GLU A 263 19.34 -2.07 1.40
CA GLU A 263 19.41 -1.98 2.86
C GLU A 263 18.08 -2.23 3.54
N ALA A 264 17.02 -1.54 3.09
CA ALA A 264 15.75 -1.52 3.78
C ALA A 264 14.82 -2.69 3.42
N VAL A 265 15.08 -3.38 2.30
CA VAL A 265 14.19 -4.43 1.78
C VAL A 265 14.93 -5.72 1.47
N LEU A 266 15.87 -5.70 0.52
CA LEU A 266 16.45 -6.95 0.02
C LEU A 266 17.27 -7.69 1.07
N ILE A 267 18.17 -7.00 1.79
CA ILE A 267 18.97 -7.60 2.87
C ILE A 267 18.06 -8.13 3.99
N PRO A 268 17.11 -7.34 4.55
CA PRO A 268 16.15 -7.82 5.55
C PRO A 268 15.40 -9.10 5.15
N ILE A 269 14.94 -9.17 3.90
CA ILE A 269 14.24 -10.34 3.38
C ILE A 269 15.21 -11.50 3.15
N SER A 270 16.44 -11.23 2.70
CA SER A 270 17.49 -12.24 2.53
C SER A 270 17.81 -12.92 3.86
N GLU A 271 18.03 -12.13 4.91
CA GLU A 271 18.25 -12.61 6.28
C GLU A 271 17.07 -13.42 6.80
N LEU A 272 15.83 -12.96 6.57
CA LEU A 272 14.63 -13.70 6.95
C LEU A 272 14.57 -15.06 6.26
N ARG A 273 14.86 -15.11 4.95
CA ARG A 273 14.88 -16.37 4.19
C ARG A 273 16.03 -17.28 4.64
N ALA A 274 17.18 -16.72 5.00
CA ALA A 274 18.33 -17.47 5.49
C ALA A 274 18.04 -18.08 6.88
N ALA A 275 17.49 -17.29 7.81
CA ALA A 275 17.07 -17.75 9.14
C ALA A 275 16.09 -18.92 9.06
N ARG A 276 15.16 -18.89 8.09
CA ARG A 276 14.26 -20.02 7.84
C ARG A 276 14.99 -21.29 7.43
N LEU A 277 15.97 -21.19 6.53
CA LEU A 277 16.75 -22.36 6.08
C LEU A 277 17.53 -23.00 7.22
N THR A 278 17.94 -22.22 8.22
CA THR A 278 18.59 -22.69 9.44
C THR A 278 17.61 -23.19 10.51
N GLY A 279 16.30 -23.21 10.24
CA GLY A 279 15.28 -23.77 11.12
C GLY A 279 14.61 -22.78 12.08
N ASP A 280 14.54 -21.49 11.75
CA ASP A 280 13.71 -20.53 12.51
C ASP A 280 12.24 -20.98 12.51
N VAL A 281 11.78 -21.47 13.66
CA VAL A 281 10.45 -22.07 13.88
C VAL A 281 9.32 -21.04 13.90
N LEU A 282 9.63 -19.74 13.86
CA LEU A 282 8.65 -18.66 13.85
C LEU A 282 8.12 -18.35 12.44
N LEU A 283 8.64 -19.02 11.42
CA LEU A 283 8.29 -18.82 10.02
C LEU A 283 7.47 -20.00 9.47
N GLU A 284 6.42 -19.68 8.70
CA GLU A 284 5.64 -20.65 7.94
C GLU A 284 6.30 -20.93 6.57
N HIS A 285 5.78 -21.94 5.86
CA HIS A 285 6.18 -22.18 4.47
C HIS A 285 5.72 -21.02 3.58
N GLY A 286 6.69 -20.25 3.06
CA GLY A 286 6.43 -19.20 2.08
C GLY A 286 6.27 -19.75 0.67
N THR A 287 5.67 -18.96 -0.24
CA THR A 287 5.47 -19.35 -1.65
C THR A 287 6.60 -18.89 -2.57
N GLY A 288 6.87 -19.62 -3.66
CA GLY A 288 7.94 -19.29 -4.60
C GLY A 288 9.31 -19.82 -4.18
N ALA A 289 10.38 -19.27 -4.76
CA ALA A 289 11.73 -19.83 -4.61
C ALA A 289 12.25 -19.78 -3.17
N GLN A 290 11.84 -18.78 -2.38
CA GLN A 290 12.13 -18.68 -0.95
C GLN A 290 13.63 -18.72 -0.58
N LYS A 291 14.51 -18.47 -1.57
CA LYS A 291 15.96 -18.42 -1.41
C LYS A 291 16.42 -17.01 -0.99
N PRO A 292 17.43 -16.91 -0.11
CA PRO A 292 18.15 -15.66 0.12
C PRO A 292 18.66 -15.08 -1.19
N PHE A 293 18.90 -13.76 -1.24
CA PHE A 293 19.46 -13.08 -2.41
C PHE A 293 20.99 -13.27 -2.49
N VAL A 294 21.40 -14.53 -2.38
CA VAL A 294 22.78 -14.97 -2.24
C VAL A 294 23.05 -16.00 -3.34
N ALA A 295 24.08 -15.74 -4.14
CA ALA A 295 24.52 -16.62 -5.20
C ALA A 295 24.98 -18.00 -4.68
N ALA A 296 24.85 -19.03 -5.51
CA ALA A 296 25.32 -20.37 -5.18
C ALA A 296 26.84 -20.36 -4.96
N GLY A 297 27.30 -20.94 -3.83
CA GLY A 297 28.72 -20.99 -3.48
C GLY A 297 29.28 -19.72 -2.81
N ALA A 298 28.43 -18.74 -2.49
CA ALA A 298 28.86 -17.58 -1.71
C ALA A 298 29.37 -17.99 -0.32
N PRO A 299 30.34 -17.25 0.27
CA PRO A 299 30.86 -17.52 1.60
C PRO A 299 29.77 -17.51 2.68
N GLU A 300 30.00 -18.25 3.77
CA GLU A 300 29.12 -18.26 4.93
C GLU A 300 28.97 -16.84 5.52
N GLY A 301 27.73 -16.50 5.92
CA GLY A 301 27.37 -15.17 6.42
C GLY A 301 27.09 -14.13 5.33
N THR A 302 27.11 -14.49 4.05
CA THR A 302 26.72 -13.58 2.97
C THR A 302 25.22 -13.25 3.08
N VAL A 303 24.88 -11.97 3.04
CA VAL A 303 23.50 -11.47 3.07
C VAL A 303 23.00 -11.02 1.70
N PHE A 304 23.90 -10.62 0.78
CA PHE A 304 23.56 -10.22 -0.57
C PHE A 304 24.70 -10.48 -1.56
N SER A 305 24.37 -10.96 -2.76
CA SER A 305 25.35 -11.20 -3.82
C SER A 305 25.06 -10.35 -5.07
N ILE A 306 26.13 -9.91 -5.73
CA ILE A 306 26.07 -9.26 -7.03
C ILE A 306 26.79 -10.15 -8.04
N GLU A 307 26.02 -10.76 -8.92
CA GLU A 307 26.53 -11.61 -9.99
C GLU A 307 27.02 -10.75 -11.16
N ARG A 308 28.30 -10.91 -11.53
CA ARG A 308 28.91 -10.27 -12.69
C ARG A 308 29.81 -11.25 -13.42
N ASP A 309 29.91 -11.10 -14.75
CA ASP A 309 30.81 -11.92 -15.57
C ASP A 309 32.27 -11.82 -15.06
N GLU A 310 33.03 -12.90 -15.15
CA GLU A 310 34.45 -12.91 -14.73
C GLU A 310 35.29 -11.85 -15.42
N LYS A 311 34.99 -11.53 -16.68
CA LYS A 311 35.66 -10.46 -17.45
C LYS A 311 35.49 -9.05 -16.85
N PHE A 312 34.55 -8.87 -15.92
CA PHE A 312 34.31 -7.64 -15.17
C PHE A 312 34.68 -7.77 -13.68
N GLY A 313 35.46 -8.78 -13.30
CA GLY A 313 35.95 -8.99 -11.94
C GLY A 313 35.19 -10.03 -11.11
N GLY A 314 34.25 -10.78 -11.71
CA GLY A 314 33.56 -11.92 -11.07
C GLY A 314 32.61 -11.58 -9.91
N SER A 315 31.68 -12.46 -9.56
CA SER A 315 30.65 -12.18 -8.54
C SER A 315 31.22 -11.65 -7.21
N THR A 316 30.51 -10.71 -6.59
CA THR A 316 30.85 -10.14 -5.27
C THR A 316 29.80 -10.54 -4.23
N HIS A 317 30.24 -10.70 -2.98
CA HIS A 317 29.44 -11.24 -1.88
C HIS A 317 29.62 -10.37 -0.63
N TYR A 318 28.52 -9.84 -0.11
CA TYR A 318 28.55 -8.90 1.02
C TYR A 318 27.99 -9.57 2.27
N LYS A 319 28.69 -9.43 3.39
CA LYS A 319 28.24 -9.87 4.72
C LYS A 319 27.43 -8.81 5.45
N SER A 320 27.59 -7.54 5.07
CA SER A 320 26.84 -6.42 5.60
C SER A 320 26.50 -5.41 4.50
N PHE A 321 25.50 -4.56 4.75
CA PHE A 321 25.21 -3.42 3.87
C PHE A 321 26.37 -2.42 3.85
N GLU A 322 27.06 -2.22 4.98
CA GLU A 322 28.18 -1.29 5.08
C GLU A 322 29.34 -1.66 4.15
N ASP A 323 29.66 -2.95 4.05
CA ASP A 323 30.68 -3.41 3.10
C ASP A 323 30.31 -3.05 1.65
N MET A 324 29.03 -3.22 1.29
CA MET A 324 28.54 -2.85 -0.05
C MET A 324 28.56 -1.34 -0.26
N LYS A 325 28.19 -0.56 0.75
CA LYS A 325 28.20 0.90 0.70
C LYS A 325 29.63 1.42 0.50
N LEU A 326 30.60 0.84 1.20
CA LEU A 326 32.02 1.16 1.04
C LEU A 326 32.54 0.81 -0.36
N ASP A 327 32.22 -0.37 -0.89
CA ASP A 327 32.63 -0.77 -2.24
C ASP A 327 31.97 0.11 -3.32
N PHE A 328 30.72 0.53 -3.12
CA PHE A 328 30.06 1.46 -4.03
C PHE A 328 30.72 2.85 -3.99
N ALA A 329 31.00 3.39 -2.79
CA ALA A 329 31.69 4.66 -2.60
C ALA A 329 33.10 4.65 -3.20
N ALA A 330 33.82 3.53 -3.04
CA ALA A 330 35.15 3.31 -3.62
C ALA A 330 35.13 3.00 -5.13
N LYS A 331 33.95 2.94 -5.75
CA LYS A 331 33.75 2.61 -7.18
C LYS A 331 34.22 1.19 -7.56
N ALA A 332 34.33 0.30 -6.57
CA ALA A 332 34.57 -1.12 -6.79
C ALA A 332 33.31 -1.86 -7.25
N LEU A 333 32.13 -1.34 -6.88
CA LEU A 333 30.83 -1.78 -7.35
C LEU A 333 30.23 -0.80 -8.37
N HIS A 334 30.10 -1.24 -9.61
CA HIS A 334 29.58 -0.40 -10.69
C HIS A 334 28.02 -0.29 -10.63
N PRO A 335 27.43 0.89 -10.90
CA PRO A 335 25.97 1.11 -10.83
C PRO A 335 25.12 0.15 -11.67
N LYS A 336 25.62 -0.27 -12.83
CA LYS A 336 24.92 -1.22 -13.71
C LYS A 336 24.75 -2.59 -13.05
N ASP A 337 25.76 -3.05 -12.35
CA ASP A 337 25.76 -4.37 -11.71
C ASP A 337 24.83 -4.35 -10.50
N LEU A 338 24.93 -3.30 -9.68
CA LEU A 338 24.00 -3.04 -8.58
C LEU A 338 22.53 -3.00 -9.06
N LYS A 339 22.22 -2.19 -10.08
CA LYS A 339 20.87 -2.11 -10.66
C LYS A 339 20.37 -3.46 -11.18
N THR A 340 21.26 -4.27 -11.74
CA THR A 340 20.92 -5.58 -12.31
C THR A 340 20.60 -6.60 -11.21
N ALA A 341 21.43 -6.66 -10.16
CA ALA A 341 21.20 -7.48 -8.98
C ALA A 341 19.90 -7.07 -8.26
N VAL A 342 19.67 -5.78 -8.07
CA VAL A 342 18.43 -5.25 -7.46
C VAL A 342 17.20 -5.57 -8.31
N ALA A 343 17.28 -5.41 -9.64
CA ALA A 343 16.17 -5.77 -10.53
C ALA A 343 15.84 -7.26 -10.44
N ASN A 344 16.84 -8.15 -10.43
CA ASN A 344 16.64 -9.58 -10.26
C ASN A 344 16.00 -9.89 -8.90
N GLY A 345 16.52 -9.32 -7.81
CA GLY A 345 15.96 -9.50 -6.47
C GLY A 345 14.50 -9.05 -6.37
N ILE A 346 14.14 -7.91 -6.95
CA ILE A 346 12.74 -7.44 -7.02
C ILE A 346 11.89 -8.40 -7.85
N ILE A 347 12.36 -8.86 -9.01
CA ILE A 347 11.61 -9.79 -9.87
C ILE A 347 11.27 -11.08 -9.13
N ASP A 348 12.26 -11.64 -8.43
CA ASP A 348 12.12 -12.87 -7.65
C ASP A 348 11.18 -12.68 -6.46
N LEU A 349 11.25 -11.51 -5.82
CA LEU A 349 10.37 -11.14 -4.72
C LEU A 349 8.91 -10.98 -5.18
N LEU A 350 8.69 -10.39 -6.35
CA LEU A 350 7.36 -10.15 -6.91
C LEU A 350 6.76 -11.37 -7.62
N ALA A 351 7.57 -12.33 -8.05
CA ALA A 351 7.11 -13.52 -8.78
C ALA A 351 5.98 -14.31 -8.08
N PRO A 352 6.08 -14.70 -6.79
CA PRO A 352 4.99 -15.40 -6.11
C PRO A 352 3.74 -14.55 -5.95
N ILE A 353 3.88 -13.23 -5.83
CA ILE A 353 2.76 -12.29 -5.67
C ILE A 353 2.00 -12.15 -6.99
N ARG A 354 2.70 -11.99 -8.12
CA ARG A 354 2.10 -11.99 -9.45
C ARG A 354 1.37 -13.30 -9.74
N LYS A 355 2.00 -14.44 -9.43
CA LYS A 355 1.37 -15.74 -9.59
C LYS A 355 0.07 -15.85 -8.78
N ALA A 356 0.08 -15.44 -7.51
CA ALA A 356 -1.12 -15.43 -6.68
C ALA A 356 -2.24 -14.52 -7.22
N PHE A 357 -1.88 -13.42 -7.89
CA PHE A 357 -2.83 -12.54 -8.58
C PHE A 357 -3.40 -13.19 -9.84
N GLU A 358 -2.55 -13.79 -10.68
CA GLU A 358 -2.93 -14.47 -11.91
C GLU A 358 -3.87 -15.66 -11.67
N GLU A 359 -3.71 -16.35 -10.54
CA GLU A 359 -4.53 -17.50 -10.14
C GLU A 359 -5.83 -17.11 -9.42
N ASN A 360 -6.05 -15.82 -9.13
CA ASN A 360 -7.21 -15.33 -8.37
C ASN A 360 -8.10 -14.38 -9.19
N GLU A 361 -9.14 -14.94 -9.83
CA GLU A 361 -10.10 -14.18 -10.63
C GLU A 361 -10.85 -13.10 -9.83
N GLU A 362 -11.16 -13.38 -8.56
CA GLU A 362 -11.82 -12.41 -7.67
C GLU A 362 -10.93 -11.17 -7.48
N TRP A 363 -9.65 -11.39 -7.18
CA TRP A 363 -8.69 -10.31 -6.98
C TRP A 363 -8.48 -9.50 -8.27
N GLN A 364 -8.43 -10.15 -9.43
CA GLN A 364 -8.37 -9.45 -10.73
C GLN A 364 -9.60 -8.57 -10.98
N ASN A 365 -10.80 -9.05 -10.64
CA ASN A 365 -12.00 -8.26 -10.77
C ASN A 365 -12.02 -7.07 -9.79
N ILE A 366 -11.59 -7.29 -8.55
CA ILE A 366 -11.45 -6.23 -7.54
C ILE A 366 -10.45 -5.17 -8.00
N GLU A 367 -9.33 -5.56 -8.61
CA GLU A 367 -8.31 -4.64 -9.13
C GLU A 367 -8.87 -3.68 -10.18
N LYS A 368 -9.67 -4.19 -11.13
CA LYS A 368 -10.32 -3.37 -12.17
C LYS A 368 -11.32 -2.38 -11.58
N LEU A 369 -12.03 -2.77 -10.52
CA LEU A 369 -12.97 -1.91 -9.80
C LEU A 369 -12.25 -0.86 -8.94
N ALA A 370 -11.14 -1.24 -8.30
CA ALA A 370 -10.36 -0.39 -7.41
C ALA A 370 -9.56 0.69 -8.18
N TYR A 371 -9.18 0.40 -9.42
CA TYR A 371 -8.34 1.25 -10.25
C TYR A 371 -8.80 1.22 -11.72
N PRO A 372 -10.00 1.74 -12.02
CA PRO A 372 -10.52 1.75 -13.38
C PRO A 372 -9.60 2.57 -14.29
N ASP A 373 -9.33 2.04 -15.49
CA ASP A 373 -8.61 2.78 -16.52
C ASP A 373 -9.52 3.89 -17.07
N LEU A 374 -9.21 5.13 -16.69
CA LEU A 374 -9.96 6.32 -17.10
C LEU A 374 -9.87 6.58 -18.61
N ASN A 375 -8.92 5.95 -19.31
CA ASN A 375 -8.72 6.08 -20.75
C ASN A 375 -9.17 4.84 -21.54
N ALA A 376 -9.68 3.79 -20.88
CA ALA A 376 -10.16 2.60 -21.56
C ALA A 376 -11.42 2.93 -22.39
N LYS A 377 -11.35 2.68 -23.70
CA LYS A 377 -12.54 2.72 -24.56
C LYS A 377 -13.52 1.66 -24.03
N PRO A 378 -14.84 1.95 -23.94
CA PRO A 378 -15.80 0.97 -23.46
C PRO A 378 -15.70 -0.30 -24.30
N GLU A 379 -15.57 -1.45 -23.62
CA GLU A 379 -15.50 -2.75 -24.28
C GLU A 379 -16.71 -2.89 -25.21
N LYS A 380 -16.44 -3.16 -26.49
CA LYS A 380 -17.50 -3.50 -27.45
C LYS A 380 -18.20 -4.75 -26.93
N LYS A 381 -19.43 -4.59 -26.41
CA LYS A 381 -20.32 -5.71 -26.09
C LYS A 381 -20.21 -6.74 -27.21
N LYS A 382 -19.85 -7.99 -26.88
CA LYS A 382 -19.83 -9.11 -27.82
C LYS A 382 -21.14 -9.08 -28.61
N LYS A 383 -21.06 -8.96 -29.94
CA LYS A 383 -22.23 -9.05 -30.82
C LYS A 383 -22.93 -10.37 -30.49
N LYS A 384 -24.17 -10.32 -29.99
CA LYS A 384 -25.03 -11.50 -29.92
C LYS A 384 -25.04 -12.12 -31.32
N GLU A 385 -24.75 -13.42 -31.42
CA GLU A 385 -24.92 -14.18 -32.66
C GLU A 385 -26.33 -13.93 -33.20
N LYS A 386 -26.42 -13.50 -34.46
CA LYS A 386 -27.71 -13.40 -35.14
C LYS A 386 -28.17 -14.81 -35.45
N VAL A 387 -29.09 -15.34 -34.64
CA VAL A 387 -29.84 -16.54 -34.99
C VAL A 387 -30.68 -16.22 -36.24
N TYR A 388 -30.37 -16.89 -37.35
CA TYR A 388 -31.09 -16.73 -38.61
C TYR A 388 -32.41 -17.51 -38.54
N HIS A 389 -33.53 -16.80 -38.61
CA HIS A 389 -34.84 -17.40 -38.86
C HIS A 389 -35.17 -17.24 -40.35
N PRO A 390 -35.32 -18.35 -41.12
CA PRO A 390 -35.76 -18.26 -42.50
C PRO A 390 -37.20 -17.72 -42.56
N PRO A 391 -37.51 -16.80 -43.49
CA PRO A 391 -38.87 -16.29 -43.64
C PRO A 391 -39.82 -17.37 -44.19
N PRO A 392 -41.11 -17.35 -43.83
CA PRO A 392 -42.10 -18.31 -44.32
C PRO A 392 -42.29 -18.20 -45.85
N PRO A 393 -42.71 -19.29 -46.53
CA PRO A 393 -42.74 -19.35 -47.98
C PRO A 393 -43.79 -18.39 -48.56
N GLY A 394 -43.43 -17.59 -49.58
CA GLY A 394 -44.43 -16.95 -50.44
C GLY A 394 -44.36 -15.44 -50.71
N LYS A 395 -43.27 -14.72 -50.40
CA LYS A 395 -43.10 -13.30 -50.85
C LYS A 395 -41.67 -13.00 -51.33
N GLY A 396 -41.28 -13.60 -52.46
CA GLY A 396 -40.08 -13.23 -53.21
C GLY A 396 -40.34 -12.01 -54.09
N LYS A 397 -39.42 -11.03 -54.07
CA LYS A 397 -39.45 -9.83 -54.91
C LYS A 397 -39.16 -10.19 -56.38
N ASN A 398 -40.21 -10.47 -57.15
CA ASN A 398 -40.30 -10.21 -58.59
C ASN A 398 -41.78 -9.95 -58.94
N ALA A 399 -42.28 -8.77 -58.61
CA ALA A 399 -43.55 -8.25 -59.13
C ALA A 399 -43.47 -6.72 -59.26
N LYS A 400 -43.86 -6.21 -60.43
CA LYS A 400 -43.73 -4.83 -60.94
C LYS A 400 -44.62 -3.79 -60.21
N PRO A 401 -44.32 -2.48 -60.34
CA PRO A 401 -44.98 -1.41 -59.59
C PRO A 401 -46.23 -0.86 -60.28
N VAL A 402 -47.18 -0.33 -59.50
CA VAL A 402 -48.25 0.57 -59.96
C VAL A 402 -48.37 1.76 -58.99
N LEU A 403 -48.64 2.91 -59.61
CA LEU A 403 -48.62 4.28 -59.14
C LEU A 403 -49.88 4.74 -58.39
N ASP A 404 -49.72 5.93 -57.79
CA ASP A 404 -50.68 7.02 -57.56
C ASP A 404 -51.60 7.02 -56.33
N GLY A 405 -51.68 8.22 -55.72
CA GLY A 405 -52.96 8.75 -55.20
C GLY A 405 -52.91 9.39 -53.82
N ALA A 406 -53.16 10.70 -53.77
CA ALA A 406 -53.18 11.58 -52.61
C ALA A 406 -54.25 11.30 -51.52
N ALA A 407 -54.04 12.01 -50.39
CA ALA A 407 -55.01 12.60 -49.45
C ALA A 407 -55.35 11.85 -48.13
N ALA A 408 -55.36 12.64 -47.05
CA ALA A 408 -55.71 12.37 -45.64
C ALA A 408 -57.24 12.15 -45.42
N PRO A 409 -57.84 12.10 -44.19
CA PRO A 409 -57.33 12.17 -42.80
C PRO A 409 -58.01 11.20 -41.76
N VAL A 410 -57.75 11.43 -40.45
CA VAL A 410 -58.45 11.01 -39.19
C VAL A 410 -58.47 9.50 -38.83
N ASP A 411 -58.44 8.98 -37.59
CA ASP A 411 -58.65 9.47 -36.21
C ASP A 411 -58.11 8.39 -35.22
N GLY A 412 -57.96 8.69 -33.91
CA GLY A 412 -57.96 7.63 -32.87
C GLY A 412 -56.97 7.69 -31.69
N SER A 413 -57.22 8.58 -30.73
CA SER A 413 -57.19 8.42 -29.25
C SER A 413 -56.09 7.59 -28.49
N ALA A 414 -55.24 8.34 -27.74
CA ALA A 414 -54.93 8.30 -26.28
C ALA A 414 -54.31 7.05 -25.58
N PRO A 415 -53.69 7.20 -24.38
CA PRO A 415 -52.85 8.29 -23.86
C PRO A 415 -51.50 7.83 -23.25
N GLU A 416 -50.53 8.76 -23.18
CA GLU A 416 -49.29 8.64 -22.40
C GLU A 416 -49.40 9.40 -21.07
N VAL A 417 -48.85 8.82 -19.99
CA VAL A 417 -48.51 9.54 -18.75
C VAL A 417 -47.01 9.33 -18.50
N ALA A 418 -46.23 10.40 -18.63
CA ALA A 418 -44.83 10.43 -18.21
C ALA A 418 -44.56 11.70 -17.40
N HIS A 419 -44.14 11.48 -16.15
CA HIS A 419 -43.59 12.45 -15.21
C HIS A 419 -42.10 12.67 -15.53
N ALA A 420 -41.65 13.93 -15.65
CA ALA A 420 -40.30 14.42 -15.31
C ALA A 420 -40.28 15.94 -15.54
N ALA A 421 -40.19 16.77 -14.48
CA ALA A 421 -38.96 17.25 -13.87
C ALA A 421 -38.19 18.27 -14.73
N ALA A 422 -38.30 19.54 -14.37
CA ALA A 422 -37.29 20.56 -14.65
C ALA A 422 -37.50 21.75 -13.70
N GLU A 423 -36.55 22.00 -12.79
CA GLU A 423 -36.03 23.35 -12.58
C GLU A 423 -34.83 23.34 -11.63
N ALA A 424 -33.67 23.67 -12.17
CA ALA A 424 -32.61 24.34 -11.46
C ALA A 424 -31.72 25.05 -12.49
N ALA A 425 -31.67 26.39 -12.43
CA ALA A 425 -30.45 27.19 -12.44
C ALA A 425 -30.74 28.60 -12.95
N LYS A 426 -30.55 29.60 -12.07
CA LYS A 426 -29.49 30.61 -12.22
C LYS A 426 -29.69 31.69 -11.15
N GLN A 427 -28.73 31.82 -10.25
CA GLN A 427 -28.48 33.06 -9.54
C GLN A 427 -27.00 33.40 -9.63
N GLN A 428 -26.75 34.57 -10.18
CA GLN A 428 -25.61 35.43 -9.91
C GLN A 428 -26.13 36.89 -9.91
N PRO A 429 -25.35 37.84 -9.37
CA PRO A 429 -25.77 38.68 -8.25
C PRO A 429 -26.04 40.13 -8.66
N GLU A 430 -26.81 40.88 -7.86
CA GLU A 430 -26.70 42.34 -7.86
C GLU A 430 -26.84 42.92 -6.45
N ALA A 431 -25.95 43.87 -6.18
CA ALA A 431 -25.94 44.74 -5.03
C ALA A 431 -27.05 45.79 -5.15
N THR A 432 -27.58 46.26 -4.00
CA THR A 432 -27.69 47.70 -3.67
C THR A 432 -28.35 47.90 -2.30
N SER A 433 -27.91 48.99 -1.64
CA SER A 433 -28.39 49.61 -0.39
C SER A 433 -27.95 48.94 0.90
#